data_AF-A0A8T9MYR1-F1
#
_entry.id   AF-A0A8T9MYR1-F1
#
_cell.length_a   1.000
_cell.length_b   1.000
_cell.length_c   1.000
_cell.angle_alpha   90.00
_cell.angle_beta   90.00
_cell.angle_gamma   90.00
#
_symmetry.space_group_name_H-M   'P 1'
#
loop_
_entity.id
_entity.type
_entity.pdbx_description
1 polymer ?
#
loop_
_entity_poly.entity_id
_entity_poly.type
_entity_poly.pdbx_seq_one_letter_code
_entity_poly.pdbx_strand_id
1 'polypeptide(L)'
;MDKLDFETVKSAALAHADGLLAEWLPSGRYDRHEYVALNPTRADKHAGSFRINVRKGSWADFATDDKGGDLVSLYAYLFGVSQGEACRAVAERLRIGNFPAADKQAFTATKKARNTWTPILPVDERYLASMPTSHHFKDKGRQNAERVSLYRDAQGRVLGAVMRFRHADGSKDDMPCTFCRDQHGNMMWRFRGFDEPRPLYGLEALAAKPDAPVLLVEGEKCKDAAAACADLSDYVAVSWAGGSNAWKKTDWQPLAGRRVVCWYRTATANAANLPKKMKRRV
;
A
#
# COMPACT_ATOMS: atom_id res chain seq x y z
N MET A 1 1.14 16.83 44.56
CA MET A 1 1.69 16.79 43.19
C MET A 1 0.49 16.60 42.29
N ASP A 2 -0.05 17.69 41.75
CA ASP A 2 -1.32 17.65 41.03
C ASP A 2 -1.19 16.74 39.80
N LYS A 3 -2.09 15.77 39.73
CA LYS A 3 -2.13 14.77 38.67
C LYS A 3 -2.48 15.51 37.38
N LEU A 4 -1.57 15.49 36.41
CA LEU A 4 -1.78 16.11 35.10
C LEU A 4 -3.07 15.56 34.48
N ASP A 5 -4.06 16.43 34.27
CA ASP A 5 -5.29 16.05 33.59
C ASP A 5 -5.06 16.04 32.08
N PHE A 6 -5.07 14.83 31.50
CA PHE A 6 -4.88 14.63 30.06
C PHE A 6 -5.93 15.36 29.23
N GLU A 7 -7.17 15.46 29.70
CA GLU A 7 -8.24 16.10 28.92
C GLU A 7 -8.06 17.62 28.85
N THR A 8 -7.61 18.23 29.95
CA THR A 8 -7.19 19.64 29.96
C THR A 8 -6.07 19.91 28.95
N VAL A 9 -5.02 19.07 28.92
CA VAL A 9 -3.89 19.25 28.00
C VAL A 9 -4.30 19.04 26.54
N LYS A 10 -5.10 18.01 26.25
CA LYS A 10 -5.62 17.77 24.88
C LYS A 10 -6.46 18.94 24.39
N SER A 11 -7.36 19.44 25.23
CA SER A 11 -8.26 20.54 24.88
C SER A 11 -7.48 21.83 24.60
N ALA A 12 -6.50 22.14 25.44
CA ALA A 12 -5.66 23.30 25.22
C ALA A 12 -4.71 23.13 24.03
N ALA A 13 -4.16 21.94 23.81
CA ALA A 13 -3.36 21.66 22.61
C ALA A 13 -4.17 21.90 21.34
N LEU A 14 -5.44 21.47 21.31
CA LEU A 14 -6.34 21.73 20.19
C LEU A 14 -6.63 23.23 20.01
N ALA A 15 -6.84 23.97 21.10
CA ALA A 15 -7.03 25.42 21.07
C ALA A 15 -5.79 26.18 20.53
N HIS A 16 -4.59 25.59 20.67
CA HIS A 16 -3.32 26.13 20.21
C HIS A 16 -2.74 25.36 19.01
N ALA A 17 -3.58 24.63 18.27
CA ALA A 17 -3.14 23.72 17.21
C ALA A 17 -2.25 24.40 16.17
N ASP A 18 -2.59 25.63 15.75
CA ASP A 18 -1.87 26.35 14.71
C ASP A 18 -0.40 26.59 15.07
N GLY A 19 -0.14 27.04 16.30
CA GLY A 19 1.22 27.31 16.78
C GLY A 19 2.03 26.01 16.95
N LEU A 20 1.39 24.97 17.51
CA LEU A 20 2.04 23.68 17.71
C LEU A 20 2.38 22.99 16.37
N LEU A 21 1.46 23.04 15.39
CA LEU A 21 1.69 22.44 14.08
C LEU A 21 2.70 23.21 13.25
N ALA A 22 2.73 24.54 13.32
CA ALA A 22 3.77 25.34 12.68
C ALA A 22 5.16 25.04 13.27
N GLU A 23 5.25 24.73 14.56
CA GLU A 23 6.49 24.35 15.23
C GLU A 23 6.94 22.92 14.87
N TRP A 24 6.03 21.94 14.96
CA TRP A 24 6.39 20.53 14.76
C TRP A 24 6.48 20.15 13.28
N LEU A 25 5.73 20.82 12.42
CA LEU A 25 5.59 20.52 10.99
C LEU A 25 5.66 21.82 10.17
N PRO A 26 6.82 22.52 10.17
CA PRO A 26 6.97 23.85 9.60
C PRO A 26 6.77 23.91 8.08
N SER A 27 6.93 22.79 7.38
CA SER A 27 6.69 22.69 5.93
C SER A 27 5.23 22.35 5.58
N GLY A 28 4.34 22.28 6.58
CA GLY A 28 2.94 21.96 6.37
C GLY A 28 2.13 23.13 5.84
N ARG A 29 0.93 22.84 5.35
CA ARG A 29 -0.03 23.85 4.87
C ARG A 29 -1.45 23.48 5.24
N TYR A 30 -2.31 24.48 5.33
CA TYR A 30 -3.74 24.26 5.50
C TYR A 30 -4.40 23.86 4.18
N ASP A 31 -5.27 22.85 4.27
CA ASP A 31 -6.23 22.43 3.27
C ASP A 31 -7.59 22.33 3.96
N ARG A 32 -8.31 23.46 3.96
CA ARG A 32 -9.56 23.66 4.72
C ARG A 32 -9.35 23.45 6.23
N HIS A 33 -9.86 22.36 6.78
CA HIS A 33 -9.77 22.00 8.21
C HIS A 33 -8.72 20.93 8.47
N GLU A 34 -7.92 20.59 7.46
CA GLU A 34 -6.81 19.65 7.55
C GLU A 34 -5.50 20.42 7.42
N TYR A 35 -4.53 20.12 8.27
CA TYR A 35 -3.14 20.51 8.09
C TYR A 35 -2.40 19.36 7.41
N VAL A 36 -1.84 19.62 6.24
CA VAL A 36 -1.19 18.62 5.39
C VAL A 36 0.30 18.89 5.37
N ALA A 37 1.10 17.92 5.77
CA ALA A 37 2.55 18.05 5.85
C ALA A 37 3.26 16.87 5.21
N LEU A 38 4.58 17.01 5.03
CA LEU A 38 5.46 15.85 4.87
C LEU A 38 5.54 15.15 6.23
N ASN A 39 5.44 13.83 6.25
CA ASN A 39 5.66 13.08 7.49
C ASN A 39 7.18 12.96 7.75
N PRO A 40 7.71 13.60 8.81
CA PRO A 40 9.14 13.61 9.07
C PRO A 40 9.66 12.28 9.64
N THR A 41 8.77 11.40 10.10
CA THR A 41 9.12 10.07 10.61
C THR A 41 9.33 9.03 9.51
N ARG A 42 9.09 9.38 8.23
CA ARG A 42 9.35 8.55 7.04
C ARG A 42 10.12 9.35 5.98
N ALA A 43 10.66 8.68 4.97
CA ALA A 43 11.30 9.32 3.82
C ALA A 43 10.26 9.94 2.85
N ASP A 44 9.43 10.86 3.35
CA ASP A 44 8.36 11.50 2.60
C ASP A 44 8.93 12.55 1.64
N LYS A 45 8.49 12.53 0.38
CA LYS A 45 8.90 13.47 -0.66
C LYS A 45 7.75 14.36 -1.13
N HIS A 46 6.51 13.99 -0.83
CA HIS A 46 5.31 14.69 -1.33
C HIS A 46 4.25 14.78 -0.24
N ALA A 47 3.90 16.01 0.14
CA ALA A 47 2.85 16.24 1.13
C ALA A 47 1.49 15.79 0.58
N GLY A 48 0.78 14.94 1.33
CA GLY A 48 -0.57 14.50 0.93
C GLY A 48 -1.19 13.44 1.85
N SER A 49 -0.41 12.42 2.24
CA SER A 49 -0.93 11.32 3.07
C SER A 49 -0.92 11.61 4.56
N PHE A 50 -0.07 12.53 5.03
CA PHE A 50 -0.01 12.91 6.44
C PHE A 50 -0.87 14.14 6.70
N ARG A 51 -1.99 13.92 7.40
CA ARG A 51 -3.05 14.91 7.60
C ARG A 51 -3.46 14.99 9.06
N ILE A 52 -3.66 16.20 9.54
CA ILE A 52 -4.08 16.51 10.91
C ILE A 52 -5.36 17.33 10.83
N ASN A 53 -6.44 16.83 11.42
CA ASN A 53 -7.69 17.57 11.49
C ASN A 53 -7.62 18.61 12.61
N VAL A 54 -7.53 19.89 12.26
CA VAL A 54 -7.33 20.96 13.27
C VAL A 54 -8.57 21.28 14.10
N ARG A 55 -9.74 20.72 13.75
CA ARG A 55 -10.97 20.85 14.56
C ARG A 55 -11.11 19.75 15.61
N LYS A 56 -10.52 18.58 15.37
CA LYS A 56 -10.63 17.40 16.24
C LYS A 56 -9.32 17.04 16.92
N GLY A 57 -8.18 17.50 16.39
CA GLY A 57 -6.83 17.10 16.81
C GLY A 57 -6.39 15.72 16.31
N SER A 58 -7.32 14.93 15.74
CA SER A 58 -7.02 13.61 15.18
C SER A 58 -6.15 13.71 13.94
N TRP A 59 -5.24 12.76 13.75
CA TRP A 59 -4.31 12.74 12.62
C TRP A 59 -4.12 11.33 12.07
N ALA A 60 -3.68 11.24 10.82
CA ALA A 60 -3.32 9.98 10.16
C ALA A 60 -2.25 10.18 9.08
N ASP A 61 -1.38 9.18 8.92
CA ASP A 61 -0.62 8.97 7.68
C ASP A 61 -1.23 7.82 6.88
N PHE A 62 -1.99 8.14 5.84
CA PHE A 62 -2.67 7.16 4.99
C PHE A 62 -1.72 6.23 4.22
N ALA A 63 -0.43 6.53 4.18
CA ALA A 63 0.56 5.69 3.51
C ALA A 63 1.22 4.66 4.44
N THR A 64 1.20 4.87 5.76
CA THR A 64 1.73 3.91 6.74
C THR A 64 0.65 3.32 7.66
N ASP A 65 -0.58 3.82 7.59
CA ASP A 65 -1.70 3.49 8.48
C ASP A 65 -1.47 3.90 9.95
N ASP A 66 -0.46 4.72 10.22
CA ASP A 66 -0.28 5.38 11.52
C ASP A 66 -1.37 6.42 11.75
N LYS A 67 -1.90 6.50 12.96
CA LYS A 67 -2.96 7.45 13.34
C LYS A 67 -3.00 7.72 14.83
N GLY A 68 -3.61 8.85 15.21
CA GLY A 68 -3.84 9.22 16.60
C GLY A 68 -5.06 10.12 16.76
N GLY A 69 -5.59 10.18 17.99
CA GLY A 69 -6.84 10.86 18.30
C GLY A 69 -6.71 12.34 18.64
N ASP A 70 -5.51 12.79 18.99
CA ASP A 70 -5.25 14.14 19.51
C ASP A 70 -3.81 14.60 19.25
N LEU A 71 -3.53 15.89 19.52
CA LEU A 71 -2.20 16.48 19.29
C LEU A 71 -1.15 15.99 20.30
N VAL A 72 -1.54 15.45 21.45
CA VAL A 72 -0.60 14.80 22.38
C VAL A 72 -0.08 13.49 21.77
N SER A 73 -0.97 12.70 21.17
CA SER A 73 -0.60 11.50 20.43
C SER A 73 0.19 11.81 19.15
N LEU A 74 -0.05 12.97 18.54
CA LEU A 74 0.78 13.47 17.44
C LEU A 74 2.20 13.76 17.92
N TYR A 75 2.34 14.45 19.06
CA TYR A 75 3.65 14.71 19.66
C TYR A 75 4.37 13.40 19.99
N ALA A 76 3.71 12.47 20.68
CA ALA A 76 4.27 11.15 20.97
C ALA A 76 4.76 10.43 19.70
N TYR A 77 4.00 10.53 18.61
CA TYR A 77 4.37 9.97 17.32
C TYR A 77 5.61 10.63 16.70
N LEU A 78 5.62 11.96 16.64
CA LEU A 78 6.67 12.74 15.97
C LEU A 78 8.03 12.64 16.69
N PHE A 79 8.00 12.57 18.02
CA PHE A 79 9.20 12.59 18.86
C PHE A 79 9.60 11.19 19.38
N GLY A 80 8.74 10.17 19.20
CA GLY A 80 9.04 8.81 19.62
C GLY A 80 9.05 8.60 21.14
N VAL A 81 8.24 9.38 21.87
CA VAL A 81 8.13 9.34 23.35
C VAL A 81 6.82 8.69 23.79
N SER A 82 6.71 8.33 25.07
CA SER A 82 5.47 7.79 25.63
C SER A 82 4.36 8.85 25.70
N GLN A 83 3.10 8.42 25.81
CA GLN A 83 1.95 9.33 25.96
C GLN A 83 2.05 10.23 27.20
N GLY A 84 2.63 9.74 28.30
CA GLY A 84 2.84 10.52 29.52
C GLY A 84 3.90 11.60 29.35
N GLU A 85 5.00 11.28 28.69
CA GLU A 85 6.06 12.24 28.35
C GLU A 85 5.56 13.30 27.36
N ALA A 86 4.82 12.89 26.33
CA ALA A 86 4.21 13.80 25.37
C ALA A 86 3.21 14.75 26.05
N CYS A 87 2.36 14.24 26.94
CA CYS A 87 1.39 15.05 27.67
C CYS A 87 2.09 16.10 28.54
N ARG A 88 3.15 15.70 29.26
CA ARG A 88 3.98 16.63 30.05
C ARG A 88 4.64 17.69 29.16
N ALA A 89 5.28 17.29 28.06
CA ALA A 89 5.97 18.21 27.16
C ALA A 89 5.02 19.25 26.53
N VAL A 90 3.82 18.82 26.11
CA VAL A 90 2.80 19.73 25.58
C VAL A 90 2.25 20.66 26.67
N ALA A 91 2.00 20.15 27.89
CA ALA A 91 1.55 20.97 29.00
C ALA A 91 2.58 22.04 29.39
N GLU A 92 3.86 21.67 29.48
CA GLU A 92 4.97 22.60 29.72
C GLU A 92 5.07 23.66 28.61
N ARG A 93 4.97 23.23 27.35
CA ARG A 93 5.04 24.13 26.17
C ARG A 93 3.91 25.16 26.15
N LEU A 94 2.73 24.79 26.62
CA LEU A 94 1.55 25.64 26.71
C LEU A 94 1.43 26.37 28.06
N ARG A 95 2.37 26.14 28.99
CA ARG A 95 2.36 26.69 30.35
C ARG A 95 1.08 26.34 31.12
N ILE A 96 0.61 25.11 30.98
CA ILE A 96 -0.57 24.59 31.65
C ILE A 96 -0.14 23.81 32.90
N GLY A 97 -0.56 24.28 34.08
CA GLY A 97 -0.08 23.79 35.36
C GLY A 97 1.21 24.48 35.80
N ASN A 98 1.56 24.31 37.08
CA ASN A 98 2.67 25.03 37.74
C ASN A 98 4.04 24.38 37.41
N PHE A 99 4.36 24.25 36.12
CA PHE A 99 5.61 23.67 35.65
C PHE A 99 6.64 24.78 35.31
N PRO A 100 7.93 24.59 35.62
CA PRO A 100 8.98 25.49 35.17
C PRO A 100 9.05 25.51 33.64
N ALA A 101 9.50 26.63 33.07
CA ALA A 101 9.69 26.74 31.63
C ALA A 101 10.70 25.69 31.15
N ALA A 102 10.26 24.75 30.31
CA ALA A 102 11.13 23.77 29.69
C ALA A 102 12.02 24.43 28.63
N ASP A 103 13.26 23.95 28.51
CA ASP A 103 14.15 24.33 27.42
C ASP A 103 13.53 23.98 26.06
N LYS A 104 13.73 24.85 25.06
CA LYS A 104 13.29 24.60 23.69
C LYS A 104 14.02 23.38 23.15
N GLN A 105 13.40 22.21 23.21
CA GLN A 105 13.94 21.03 22.56
C GLN A 105 13.72 21.21 21.05
N ALA A 106 14.81 21.38 20.31
CA ALA A 106 14.75 21.47 18.85
C ALA A 106 14.10 20.21 18.29
N PHE A 107 13.15 20.39 17.37
CA PHE A 107 12.48 19.29 16.70
C PHE A 107 13.50 18.41 15.95
N THR A 108 13.75 17.20 16.45
CA THR A 108 14.46 16.15 15.71
C THR A 108 13.55 14.94 15.62
N ALA A 109 12.79 14.83 14.52
CA ALA A 109 11.96 13.66 14.27
C ALA A 109 12.82 12.40 14.27
N THR A 110 12.45 11.42 15.09
CA THR A 110 13.01 10.08 15.02
C THR A 110 12.36 9.35 13.84
N LYS A 111 13.16 9.01 12.82
CA LYS A 111 12.69 8.18 11.70
C LYS A 111 12.34 6.80 12.24
N LYS A 112 11.07 6.40 12.16
CA LYS A 112 10.68 5.04 12.52
C LYS A 112 11.10 4.08 11.41
N ALA A 113 11.63 2.92 11.80
CA ALA A 113 11.80 1.81 10.88
C ALA A 113 10.42 1.41 10.35
N ARG A 114 10.25 1.37 9.03
CA ARG A 114 8.99 1.01 8.39
C ARG A 114 8.57 -0.38 8.86
N ASN A 115 7.33 -0.54 9.33
CA ASN A 115 6.78 -1.87 9.61
C ASN A 115 6.66 -2.63 8.28
N THR A 116 7.65 -3.47 7.99
CA THR A 116 7.88 -3.94 6.60
C THR A 116 7.44 -5.39 6.47
N TRP A 117 6.16 -5.56 6.14
CA TRP A 117 5.65 -6.84 5.66
C TRP A 117 6.35 -7.19 4.35
N THR A 118 6.95 -8.38 4.31
CA THR A 118 7.68 -8.93 3.17
C THR A 118 6.99 -10.21 2.69
N PRO A 119 6.62 -10.33 1.40
CA PRO A 119 6.03 -11.54 0.85
C PRO A 119 6.93 -12.76 1.04
N ILE A 120 6.32 -13.89 1.37
CA ILE A 120 6.97 -15.21 1.40
C ILE A 120 6.50 -15.97 0.17
N LEU A 121 7.41 -16.18 -0.78
CA LEU A 121 7.14 -16.80 -2.08
C LEU A 121 8.05 -18.03 -2.26
N PRO A 122 7.52 -19.22 -2.63
CA PRO A 122 6.09 -19.54 -2.69
C PRO A 122 5.44 -19.59 -1.30
N VAL A 123 4.12 -19.52 -1.29
CA VAL A 123 3.31 -19.68 -0.08
C VAL A 123 3.26 -21.17 0.28
N ASP A 124 3.58 -21.49 1.53
CA ASP A 124 3.44 -22.84 2.07
C ASP A 124 1.97 -23.28 2.05
N GLU A 125 1.72 -24.52 1.62
CA GLU A 125 0.40 -25.10 1.43
C GLU A 125 -0.48 -24.98 2.69
N ARG A 126 0.12 -25.09 3.87
CA ARG A 126 -0.59 -24.98 5.17
C ARG A 126 -1.27 -23.63 5.38
N TYR A 127 -0.84 -22.58 4.68
CA TYR A 127 -1.41 -21.23 4.80
C TYR A 127 -2.46 -20.92 3.74
N LEU A 128 -2.63 -21.77 2.72
CA LEU A 128 -3.54 -21.49 1.60
C LEU A 128 -5.01 -21.45 2.06
N ALA A 129 -5.40 -22.33 2.98
CA ALA A 129 -6.75 -22.35 3.54
C ALA A 129 -7.12 -21.06 4.31
N SER A 130 -6.12 -20.28 4.74
CA SER A 130 -6.31 -19.00 5.43
C SER A 130 -6.33 -17.77 4.51
N MET A 131 -6.23 -17.97 3.19
CA MET A 131 -6.28 -16.88 2.22
C MET A 131 -7.63 -16.15 2.33
N PRO A 132 -7.65 -14.81 2.40
CA PRO A 132 -8.89 -14.08 2.52
C PRO A 132 -9.74 -14.23 1.25
N THR A 133 -11.05 -14.29 1.42
CA THR A 133 -12.04 -14.26 0.33
C THR A 133 -12.75 -12.90 0.23
N SER A 134 -12.45 -11.98 1.15
CA SER A 134 -13.08 -10.67 1.26
C SER A 134 -12.11 -9.60 1.74
N HIS A 135 -12.46 -8.34 1.46
CA HIS A 135 -11.75 -7.15 1.92
C HIS A 135 -12.74 -6.14 2.50
N HIS A 136 -12.32 -5.39 3.52
CA HIS A 136 -13.10 -4.30 4.11
C HIS A 136 -12.63 -2.95 3.55
N PHE A 137 -13.42 -2.38 2.64
CA PHE A 137 -13.19 -1.05 2.09
C PHE A 137 -13.78 0.01 3.02
N LYS A 138 -13.05 1.11 3.22
CA LYS A 138 -13.45 2.20 4.14
C LYS A 138 -14.87 2.71 3.89
N ASP A 139 -15.20 3.00 2.64
CA ASP A 139 -16.47 3.65 2.26
C ASP A 139 -17.50 2.66 1.69
N LYS A 140 -17.10 1.41 1.46
CA LYS A 140 -17.94 0.38 0.81
C LYS A 140 -18.17 -0.88 1.65
N GLY A 141 -17.69 -0.88 2.90
CA GLY A 141 -17.79 -1.99 3.84
C GLY A 141 -17.05 -3.25 3.38
N ARG A 142 -17.43 -4.39 3.97
CA ARG A 142 -16.86 -5.69 3.62
C ARG A 142 -17.46 -6.23 2.34
N GLN A 143 -16.61 -6.62 1.39
CA GLN A 143 -17.00 -7.20 0.12
C GLN A 143 -16.25 -8.47 -0.17
N ASN A 144 -16.91 -9.42 -0.81
CA ASN A 144 -16.29 -10.64 -1.31
C ASN A 144 -15.66 -10.38 -2.68
N ALA A 145 -14.57 -11.09 -2.96
CA ALA A 145 -13.96 -11.03 -4.28
C ALA A 145 -14.91 -11.67 -5.33
N GLU A 146 -15.15 -10.96 -6.44
CA GLU A 146 -15.82 -11.50 -7.64
C GLU A 146 -14.93 -12.58 -8.29
N ARG A 147 -13.61 -12.41 -8.20
CA ARG A 147 -12.63 -13.36 -8.74
C ARG A 147 -11.33 -13.34 -7.96
N VAL A 148 -10.71 -14.50 -7.82
CA VAL A 148 -9.36 -14.67 -7.27
C VAL A 148 -8.46 -15.29 -8.35
N SER A 149 -7.49 -14.53 -8.85
CA SER A 149 -6.52 -15.00 -9.85
C SER A 149 -5.22 -15.39 -9.14
N LEU A 150 -4.99 -16.70 -8.99
CA LEU A 150 -3.84 -17.27 -8.27
C LEU A 150 -2.58 -17.27 -9.13
N TYR A 151 -1.59 -16.47 -8.77
CA TYR A 151 -0.27 -16.50 -9.38
C TYR A 151 0.47 -17.73 -8.89
N ARG A 152 1.02 -18.52 -9.81
CA ARG A 152 1.77 -19.73 -9.52
C ARG A 152 3.15 -19.67 -10.15
N ASP A 153 4.10 -20.38 -9.58
CA ASP A 153 5.39 -20.61 -10.23
C ASP A 153 5.32 -21.73 -11.29
N ALA A 154 6.46 -22.03 -11.92
CA ALA A 154 6.57 -23.09 -12.92
C ALA A 154 6.18 -24.49 -12.39
N GLN A 155 6.25 -24.71 -11.08
CA GLN A 155 5.87 -25.97 -10.42
C GLN A 155 4.41 -25.96 -9.95
N GLY A 156 3.65 -24.89 -10.22
CA GLY A 156 2.26 -24.75 -9.80
C GLY A 156 2.06 -24.30 -8.35
N ARG A 157 3.14 -24.00 -7.61
CA ARG A 157 3.05 -23.53 -6.22
C ARG A 157 2.56 -22.08 -6.19
N VAL A 158 1.67 -21.77 -5.26
CA VAL A 158 1.05 -20.43 -5.17
C VAL A 158 2.07 -19.41 -4.71
N LEU A 159 2.20 -18.31 -5.46
CA LEU A 159 2.97 -17.12 -5.10
C LEU A 159 2.08 -16.08 -4.43
N GLY A 160 0.81 -16.01 -4.80
CA GLY A 160 -0.13 -15.04 -4.25
C GLY A 160 -1.34 -14.93 -5.16
N ALA A 161 -2.10 -13.87 -4.99
CA ALA A 161 -3.31 -13.65 -5.76
C ALA A 161 -3.50 -12.19 -6.16
N VAL A 162 -4.26 -11.98 -7.22
CA VAL A 162 -4.95 -10.70 -7.46
C VAL A 162 -6.44 -10.95 -7.33
N MET A 163 -7.07 -10.24 -6.39
CA MET A 163 -8.49 -10.37 -6.05
C MET A 163 -9.26 -9.19 -6.63
N ARG A 164 -10.26 -9.49 -7.44
CA ARG A 164 -11.13 -8.49 -8.06
C ARG A 164 -12.37 -8.28 -7.21
N PHE A 165 -12.67 -7.03 -6.90
CA PHE A 165 -13.88 -6.61 -6.21
C PHE A 165 -14.69 -5.74 -7.17
N ARG A 166 -15.96 -6.08 -7.38
CA ARG A 166 -16.91 -5.25 -8.12
C ARG A 166 -17.83 -4.55 -7.14
N HIS A 167 -17.97 -3.25 -7.30
CA HIS A 167 -18.79 -2.42 -6.43
C HIS A 167 -20.17 -2.16 -7.05
N ALA A 168 -21.13 -1.77 -6.19
CA ALA A 168 -22.50 -1.50 -6.60
C ALA A 168 -22.61 -0.32 -7.59
N ASP A 169 -21.68 0.64 -7.52
CA ASP A 169 -21.58 1.78 -8.44
C ASP A 169 -20.96 1.43 -9.82
N GLY A 170 -20.65 0.15 -10.06
CA GLY A 170 -20.03 -0.33 -11.28
C GLY A 170 -18.50 -0.13 -11.33
N SER A 171 -17.91 0.56 -10.35
CA SER A 171 -16.46 0.63 -10.19
C SER A 171 -15.90 -0.71 -9.70
N LYS A 172 -14.58 -0.83 -9.77
CA LYS A 172 -13.88 -2.06 -9.40
C LYS A 172 -12.52 -1.76 -8.82
N ASP A 173 -12.08 -2.65 -7.93
CA ASP A 173 -10.74 -2.66 -7.35
C ASP A 173 -10.11 -4.04 -7.57
N ASP A 174 -8.95 -4.08 -8.22
CA ASP A 174 -8.13 -5.28 -8.39
C ASP A 174 -6.99 -5.22 -7.35
N MET A 175 -7.13 -5.96 -6.26
CA MET A 175 -6.25 -5.89 -5.08
C MET A 175 -5.29 -7.09 -5.03
N PRO A 176 -3.97 -6.88 -5.12
CA PRO A 176 -3.00 -7.93 -4.84
C PRO A 176 -3.07 -8.40 -3.39
N CYS A 177 -2.88 -9.70 -3.18
CA CYS A 177 -2.84 -10.33 -1.87
C CYS A 177 -1.67 -11.32 -1.81
N THR A 178 -0.79 -11.14 -0.83
CA THR A 178 0.41 -11.97 -0.64
C THR A 178 0.52 -12.42 0.82
N PHE A 179 0.99 -13.65 1.04
CA PHE A 179 1.33 -14.12 2.38
C PHE A 179 2.65 -13.48 2.80
N CYS A 180 2.67 -12.78 3.92
CA CYS A 180 3.79 -11.93 4.32
C CYS A 180 4.30 -12.28 5.71
N ARG A 181 5.55 -11.93 5.99
CA ARG A 181 6.17 -11.89 7.31
C ARG A 181 6.63 -10.48 7.67
N ASP A 182 6.43 -10.07 8.91
CA ASP A 182 6.96 -8.80 9.44
C ASP A 182 8.34 -8.98 10.11
N GLN A 183 8.96 -7.89 10.57
CA GLN A 183 10.27 -7.96 11.22
C GLN A 183 10.28 -8.70 12.58
N HIS A 184 9.10 -8.97 13.15
CA HIS A 184 8.94 -9.68 14.42
C HIS A 184 8.64 -11.18 14.22
N GLY A 185 8.57 -11.64 12.97
CA GLY A 185 8.29 -13.03 12.63
C GLY A 185 6.79 -13.37 12.53
N ASN A 186 5.89 -12.40 12.71
CA ASN A 186 4.46 -12.64 12.52
C ASN A 186 4.19 -12.90 11.03
N MET A 187 3.34 -13.89 10.74
CA MET A 187 3.00 -14.28 9.38
C MET A 187 1.49 -14.18 9.14
N MET A 188 1.08 -13.51 8.07
CA MET A 188 -0.32 -13.47 7.65
C MET A 188 -0.48 -13.02 6.20
N TRP A 189 -1.66 -13.29 5.64
CA TRP A 189 -2.11 -12.70 4.39
C TRP A 189 -2.28 -11.18 4.53
N ARG A 190 -1.70 -10.43 3.59
CA ARG A 190 -1.83 -8.98 3.49
C ARG A 190 -2.31 -8.63 2.09
N PHE A 191 -3.23 -7.67 2.00
CA PHE A 191 -3.57 -7.02 0.73
C PHE A 191 -2.43 -6.08 0.30
N ARG A 192 -1.33 -6.71 -0.14
CA ARG A 192 -0.05 -6.13 -0.53
C ARG A 192 0.38 -6.77 -1.83
N GLY A 193 0.96 -5.97 -2.73
CA GLY A 193 1.57 -6.44 -3.98
C GLY A 193 2.74 -7.40 -3.76
N PHE A 194 3.06 -8.15 -4.82
CA PHE A 194 4.34 -8.82 -4.96
C PHE A 194 5.50 -7.81 -4.90
N ASP A 195 6.65 -8.26 -4.43
CA ASP A 195 7.88 -7.51 -4.61
C ASP A 195 8.27 -7.45 -6.08
N GLU A 196 9.08 -6.47 -6.44
CA GLU A 196 9.61 -6.32 -7.79
C GLU A 196 10.91 -7.15 -7.91
N PRO A 197 11.09 -7.90 -9.01
CA PRO A 197 10.18 -8.00 -10.15
C PRO A 197 9.00 -8.97 -9.90
N ARG A 198 7.81 -8.59 -10.35
CA ARG A 198 6.54 -9.28 -10.10
C ARG A 198 6.38 -10.48 -11.03
N PRO A 199 5.87 -11.63 -10.56
CA PRO A 199 5.69 -12.80 -11.40
C PRO A 199 4.63 -12.56 -12.49
N LEU A 200 4.77 -13.27 -13.62
CA LEU A 200 3.71 -13.38 -14.61
C LEU A 200 2.56 -14.25 -14.08
N TYR A 201 1.36 -13.98 -14.58
CA TYR A 201 0.20 -14.83 -14.41
C TYR A 201 0.21 -15.92 -15.49
N GLY A 202 0.25 -17.19 -15.07
CA GLY A 202 0.31 -18.35 -15.98
C GLY A 202 1.70 -18.95 -16.19
N LEU A 203 2.65 -18.78 -15.26
CA LEU A 203 4.00 -19.36 -15.38
C LEU A 203 3.98 -20.89 -15.40
N GLU A 204 3.04 -21.51 -14.70
CA GLU A 204 2.82 -22.96 -14.70
C GLU A 204 2.46 -23.46 -16.10
N ALA A 205 1.58 -22.74 -16.81
CA ALA A 205 1.20 -23.08 -18.18
C ALA A 205 2.35 -22.81 -19.16
N LEU A 206 3.10 -21.72 -18.93
CA LEU A 206 4.27 -21.35 -19.73
C LEU A 206 5.38 -22.41 -19.64
N ALA A 207 5.57 -22.98 -18.46
CA ALA A 207 6.51 -24.07 -18.20
C ALA A 207 6.04 -25.40 -18.81
N ALA A 208 4.74 -25.70 -18.73
CA ALA A 208 4.16 -26.92 -19.29
C ALA A 208 4.18 -26.97 -20.83
N LYS A 209 4.22 -25.81 -21.50
CA LYS A 209 4.28 -25.70 -22.96
C LYS A 209 5.53 -24.91 -23.40
N PRO A 210 6.75 -25.47 -23.33
CA PRO A 210 7.99 -24.72 -23.59
C PRO A 210 8.13 -24.23 -25.04
N ASP A 211 7.56 -24.93 -26.00
CA ASP A 211 7.70 -24.60 -27.43
C ASP A 211 6.52 -23.81 -28.01
N ALA A 212 5.40 -23.71 -27.27
CA ALA A 212 4.22 -23.00 -27.73
C ALA A 212 4.48 -21.49 -27.86
N PRO A 213 3.92 -20.82 -28.88
CA PRO A 213 3.91 -19.36 -28.93
C PRO A 213 3.14 -18.80 -27.73
N VAL A 214 3.65 -17.71 -27.18
CA VAL A 214 3.07 -17.04 -26.02
C VAL A 214 2.08 -15.99 -26.49
N LEU A 215 0.86 -15.99 -25.96
CA LEU A 215 -0.10 -14.92 -26.15
C LEU A 215 -0.09 -14.02 -24.91
N LEU A 216 0.52 -12.84 -25.03
CA LEU A 216 0.60 -11.85 -23.95
C LEU A 216 -0.61 -10.92 -24.01
N VAL A 217 -1.44 -10.95 -22.96
CA VAL A 217 -2.69 -10.16 -22.87
C VAL A 217 -2.71 -9.26 -21.63
N GLU A 218 -3.49 -8.17 -21.70
CA GLU A 218 -3.64 -7.25 -20.57
C GLU A 218 -4.69 -7.74 -19.56
N GLY A 219 -4.21 -8.14 -18.38
CA GLY A 219 -5.03 -8.45 -17.21
C GLY A 219 -5.44 -9.92 -17.12
N GLU A 220 -5.65 -10.37 -15.88
CA GLU A 220 -5.91 -11.78 -15.56
C GLU A 220 -7.20 -12.28 -16.22
N LYS A 221 -8.20 -11.39 -16.41
CA LYS A 221 -9.44 -11.73 -17.13
C LYS A 221 -9.22 -12.12 -18.58
N CYS A 222 -8.40 -11.34 -19.28
CA CYS A 222 -8.13 -11.62 -20.68
C CYS A 222 -7.29 -12.88 -20.80
N LYS A 223 -6.36 -13.14 -19.86
CA LYS A 223 -5.58 -14.38 -19.84
C LYS A 223 -6.48 -15.58 -19.68
N ASP A 224 -7.36 -15.58 -18.68
CA ASP A 224 -8.25 -16.72 -18.42
C ASP A 224 -9.21 -16.97 -19.60
N ALA A 225 -9.75 -15.91 -20.19
CA ALA A 225 -10.59 -16.02 -21.38
C ALA A 225 -9.83 -16.58 -22.59
N ALA A 226 -8.60 -16.14 -22.82
CA ALA A 226 -7.76 -16.65 -23.90
C ALA A 226 -7.39 -18.12 -23.69
N ALA A 227 -7.06 -18.51 -22.45
CA ALA A 227 -6.75 -19.90 -22.10
C ALA A 227 -7.96 -20.85 -22.28
N ALA A 228 -9.19 -20.33 -22.11
CA ALA A 228 -10.43 -21.10 -22.30
C ALA A 228 -10.94 -21.11 -23.75
N CYS A 229 -10.34 -20.34 -24.66
CA CYS A 229 -10.77 -20.25 -26.05
C CYS A 229 -10.13 -21.37 -26.89
N ALA A 230 -10.96 -22.23 -27.49
CA ALA A 230 -10.50 -23.37 -28.29
C ALA A 230 -9.62 -22.94 -29.48
N ASP A 231 -9.97 -21.84 -30.14
CA ASP A 231 -9.22 -21.29 -31.29
C ASP A 231 -7.83 -20.75 -30.89
N LEU A 232 -7.56 -20.58 -29.59
CA LEU A 232 -6.28 -20.12 -29.06
C LEU A 232 -5.51 -21.24 -28.32
N SER A 233 -5.95 -22.49 -28.45
CA SER A 233 -5.36 -23.64 -27.73
C SER A 233 -3.89 -23.93 -28.06
N ASP A 234 -3.45 -23.53 -29.25
CA ASP A 234 -2.05 -23.59 -29.71
C ASP A 234 -1.13 -22.59 -28.99
N TYR A 235 -1.71 -21.56 -28.36
CA TYR A 235 -0.97 -20.56 -27.62
C TYR A 235 -0.91 -20.89 -26.13
N VAL A 236 0.10 -20.33 -25.46
CA VAL A 236 0.11 -20.21 -24.00
C VAL A 236 -0.17 -18.77 -23.60
N ALA A 237 -1.35 -18.53 -23.02
CA ALA A 237 -1.75 -17.19 -22.60
C ALA A 237 -1.10 -16.82 -21.26
N VAL A 238 -0.53 -15.62 -21.19
CA VAL A 238 0.05 -15.04 -19.96
C VAL A 238 -0.37 -13.57 -19.79
N SER A 239 -0.35 -13.09 -18.56
CA SER A 239 -0.60 -11.68 -18.21
C SER A 239 0.32 -11.25 -17.06
N TRP A 240 0.23 -9.99 -16.63
CA TRP A 240 0.96 -9.43 -15.49
C TRP A 240 0.06 -8.71 -14.49
N ALA A 241 0.55 -8.55 -13.27
CA ALA A 241 -0.16 -7.89 -12.18
C ALA A 241 -0.14 -6.35 -12.31
N GLY A 242 -1.31 -5.72 -12.19
CA GLY A 242 -1.46 -4.27 -12.07
C GLY A 242 -1.68 -3.51 -13.39
N GLY A 243 -1.98 -4.23 -14.48
CA GLY A 243 -2.42 -3.63 -15.76
C GLY A 243 -1.40 -2.72 -16.44
N SER A 244 -1.86 -1.93 -17.40
CA SER A 244 -1.03 -1.08 -18.28
C SER A 244 -0.07 -0.11 -17.56
N ASN A 245 -0.31 0.25 -16.31
CA ASN A 245 0.59 1.14 -15.55
C ASN A 245 1.72 0.40 -14.79
N ALA A 246 1.69 -0.93 -14.74
CA ALA A 246 2.58 -1.73 -13.91
C ALA A 246 3.55 -2.64 -14.69
N TRP A 247 3.57 -2.58 -16.02
CA TRP A 247 4.40 -3.48 -16.84
C TRP A 247 5.90 -3.40 -16.53
N LYS A 248 6.41 -2.23 -16.11
CA LYS A 248 7.84 -2.04 -15.73
C LYS A 248 8.24 -2.81 -14.48
N LYS A 249 7.27 -3.25 -13.69
CA LYS A 249 7.47 -3.93 -12.41
C LYS A 249 7.48 -5.45 -12.57
N THR A 250 7.18 -5.95 -13.76
CA THR A 250 7.01 -7.38 -14.04
C THR A 250 8.35 -8.03 -14.39
N ASP A 251 8.53 -9.26 -13.93
CA ASP A 251 9.60 -10.14 -14.40
C ASP A 251 9.27 -10.66 -15.80
N TRP A 252 10.03 -10.18 -16.80
CA TRP A 252 9.91 -10.59 -18.19
C TRP A 252 10.87 -11.71 -18.57
N GLN A 253 11.79 -12.11 -17.68
CA GLN A 253 12.76 -13.16 -17.95
C GLN A 253 12.12 -14.48 -18.42
N PRO A 254 10.96 -14.93 -17.90
CA PRO A 254 10.33 -16.17 -18.36
C PRO A 254 9.94 -16.16 -19.85
N LEU A 255 9.82 -14.98 -20.47
CA LEU A 255 9.50 -14.86 -21.90
C LEU A 255 10.73 -14.76 -22.80
N ALA A 256 11.93 -14.71 -22.23
CA ALA A 256 13.17 -14.59 -23.00
C ALA A 256 13.33 -15.78 -23.96
N GLY A 257 13.60 -15.50 -25.24
CA GLY A 257 13.74 -16.51 -26.28
C GLY A 257 12.43 -17.15 -26.76
N ARG A 258 11.27 -16.73 -26.24
CA ARG A 258 9.96 -17.21 -26.68
C ARG A 258 9.42 -16.34 -27.82
N ARG A 259 8.63 -16.95 -28.71
CA ARG A 259 7.82 -16.22 -29.70
C ARG A 259 6.59 -15.65 -29.00
N VAL A 260 6.49 -14.32 -28.86
CA VAL A 260 5.42 -13.67 -28.11
C VAL A 260 4.52 -12.86 -29.04
N VAL A 261 3.21 -13.13 -29.02
CA VAL A 261 2.18 -12.33 -29.67
C VAL A 261 1.53 -11.44 -28.62
N CYS A 262 1.65 -10.12 -28.78
CA CYS A 262 1.04 -9.16 -27.86
C CYS A 262 -0.37 -8.80 -28.33
N TRP A 263 -1.39 -9.15 -27.54
CA TRP A 263 -2.79 -8.85 -27.82
C TRP A 263 -3.37 -7.97 -26.70
N TYR A 264 -3.35 -6.65 -26.92
CA TYR A 264 -3.83 -5.65 -25.96
C TYR A 264 -5.09 -4.95 -26.46
N ARG A 265 -5.91 -4.45 -25.53
CA ARG A 265 -7.16 -3.76 -25.87
C ARG A 265 -6.85 -2.36 -26.42
N THR A 266 -7.17 -2.11 -27.68
CA THR A 266 -7.17 -0.76 -28.25
C THR A 266 -8.47 -0.04 -27.86
N ALA A 267 -8.53 0.52 -26.66
CA ALA A 267 -9.56 1.50 -26.29
C ALA A 267 -8.87 2.82 -25.93
N THR A 268 -8.69 3.69 -26.94
CA THR A 268 -8.48 5.16 -26.88
C THR A 268 -7.58 5.80 -25.80
N ALA A 269 -6.81 5.04 -25.03
CA ALA A 269 -5.82 5.54 -24.09
C ALA A 269 -4.44 4.93 -24.41
N ASN A 270 -3.57 5.76 -24.99
CA ASN A 270 -2.12 5.60 -24.98
C ASN A 270 -1.51 4.33 -25.60
N ALA A 271 -1.82 4.08 -26.88
CA ALA A 271 -0.92 3.30 -27.76
C ALA A 271 0.53 3.88 -27.82
N ALA A 272 0.73 5.10 -27.31
CA ALA A 272 2.01 5.80 -27.22
C ALA A 272 2.89 5.42 -26.00
N ASN A 273 2.36 4.76 -24.97
CA ASN A 273 3.09 4.49 -23.71
C ASN A 273 3.71 3.09 -23.60
N LEU A 274 3.50 2.23 -24.59
CA LEU A 274 4.28 0.99 -24.72
C LEU A 274 5.59 1.31 -25.47
N PRO A 275 6.77 0.93 -24.93
CA PRO A 275 8.04 1.28 -25.54
C PRO A 275 8.13 0.80 -26.98
N LYS A 276 8.60 1.66 -27.89
CA LYS A 276 8.99 1.29 -29.27
C LYS A 276 9.93 0.07 -29.34
N LYS A 277 10.59 -0.31 -28.24
CA LYS A 277 11.46 -1.49 -28.12
C LYS A 277 10.72 -2.83 -28.13
N MET A 278 9.44 -2.89 -27.74
CA MET A 278 8.63 -4.12 -27.84
C MET A 278 8.11 -4.36 -29.26
N LYS A 279 8.16 -3.34 -30.15
CA LYS A 279 7.77 -3.44 -31.56
C LYS A 279 8.89 -3.92 -32.49
N ARG A 280 10.12 -4.11 -32.00
CA ARG A 280 11.30 -4.36 -32.85
C ARG A 280 12.24 -5.48 -32.41
N ARG A 281 11.96 -6.18 -31.31
CA ARG A 281 12.63 -7.44 -30.94
C ARG A 281 11.67 -8.32 -30.16
N VAL A 282 10.72 -8.88 -30.89
CA VAL A 282 9.89 -10.05 -30.57
C VAL A 282 9.62 -10.73 -31.91
#